data_AF-A0A9E3P349-F1
#
_entry.id   AF-A0A9E3P349-F1
#
_cell.length_a   1.000
_cell.length_b   1.000
_cell.length_c   1.000
_cell.angle_alpha   90.00
_cell.angle_beta   90.00
_cell.angle_gamma   90.00
#
_symmetry.space_group_name_H-M   'P 1'
#
loop_
_entity.id
_entity.type
_entity.pdbx_description
1 polymer ?
#
loop_
_entity_poly.entity_id
_entity_poly.type
_entity_poly.pdbx_seq_one_letter_code
_entity_poly.pdbx_strand_id
1 'polypeptide(L)'
;MPDRSELEALRTRVANQAASLAETVNDGFDEFHMGAGDYVVELAVPEGPSTAGGAQARQHLRLVPRRKGYSVVVAGVVDPVTSTAELRTFEHVAILHELRFNRPLEISDEEYNQFLSKADVVLNLARVKGKHVPAPPELLARRKALRRVSLPALVFFVVVMLLAALVVYRVALTVR
;
A
#
# COMPACT_ATOMS: atom_id res chain seq x y z
N MET A 1 -12.78 11.12 -39.68
CA MET A 1 -12.50 11.68 -38.35
C MET A 1 -13.71 11.42 -37.48
N PRO A 2 -13.58 10.81 -36.30
CA PRO A 2 -14.72 10.72 -35.37
C PRO A 2 -15.20 12.13 -35.02
N ASP A 3 -16.51 12.33 -34.98
CA ASP A 3 -17.10 13.63 -34.64
C ASP A 3 -16.76 13.99 -33.19
N ARG A 4 -16.46 15.27 -32.92
CA ARG A 4 -16.07 15.74 -31.58
C ARG A 4 -17.18 15.44 -30.55
N SER A 5 -18.44 15.48 -30.98
CA SER A 5 -19.60 15.18 -30.15
C SER A 5 -19.64 13.72 -29.68
N GLU A 6 -19.29 12.76 -30.54
CA GLU A 6 -19.25 11.33 -30.22
C GLU A 6 -18.14 11.02 -29.20
N LEU A 7 -17.00 11.68 -29.35
CA LEU A 7 -15.85 11.51 -28.45
C LEU A 7 -16.17 12.04 -27.03
N GLU A 8 -16.87 13.17 -26.93
CA GLU A 8 -17.36 13.72 -25.68
C GLU A 8 -18.41 12.81 -25.02
N ALA A 9 -19.38 12.30 -25.78
CA ALA A 9 -20.38 11.36 -25.29
C ALA A 9 -19.76 10.04 -24.78
N LEU A 10 -18.69 9.56 -25.43
CA LEU A 10 -17.95 8.38 -24.99
C LEU A 10 -17.21 8.64 -23.66
N ARG A 11 -16.57 9.80 -23.54
CA ARG A 11 -15.85 10.21 -22.31
C ARG A 11 -16.79 10.28 -21.11
N THR A 12 -17.96 10.91 -21.28
CA THR A 12 -18.96 11.00 -20.22
C THR A 12 -19.46 9.62 -19.79
N ARG A 13 -19.69 8.71 -20.75
CA ARG A 13 -20.08 7.31 -20.43
C ARG A 13 -19.03 6.58 -19.61
N VAL A 14 -17.75 6.69 -19.96
CA VAL A 14 -16.64 6.05 -19.21
C VAL A 14 -16.52 6.65 -17.80
N ALA A 15 -16.63 7.97 -17.67
CA ALA A 15 -16.59 8.64 -16.36
C ALA A 15 -17.73 8.17 -15.43
N ASN A 16 -18.95 8.08 -15.96
CA ASN A 16 -20.10 7.59 -15.20
C ASN A 16 -19.94 6.12 -14.79
N GLN A 17 -19.40 5.27 -15.68
CA GLN A 17 -19.11 3.87 -15.37
C GLN A 17 -18.06 3.73 -14.26
N ALA A 18 -16.99 4.53 -14.30
CA ALA A 18 -15.95 4.54 -13.27
C ALA A 18 -16.48 5.04 -11.92
N ALA A 19 -17.36 6.04 -11.93
CA ALA A 19 -18.01 6.55 -10.71
C ALA A 19 -18.93 5.49 -10.07
N SER A 20 -19.78 4.84 -10.87
CA SER A 20 -20.67 3.78 -10.38
C SER A 20 -19.90 2.56 -9.87
N LEU A 21 -18.78 2.21 -10.51
CA LEU A 21 -17.88 1.16 -10.01
C LEU A 21 -17.27 1.53 -8.65
N ALA A 22 -16.79 2.77 -8.50
CA ALA A 22 -16.26 3.25 -7.22
C ALA A 22 -17.30 3.19 -6.10
N GLU A 23 -18.52 3.64 -6.35
CA GLU A 23 -19.64 3.56 -5.41
C GLU A 23 -19.91 2.10 -4.99
N THR A 24 -20.09 1.20 -5.96
CA THR A 24 -20.34 -0.23 -5.69
C THR A 24 -19.21 -0.88 -4.86
N VAL A 25 -17.96 -0.56 -5.18
CA VAL A 25 -16.81 -1.11 -4.45
C VAL A 25 -16.74 -0.53 -3.04
N ASN A 26 -16.90 0.79 -2.89
CA ASN A 26 -16.86 1.45 -1.59
C ASN A 26 -17.98 0.95 -0.66
N ASP A 27 -19.20 0.80 -1.17
CA ASP A 27 -20.34 0.25 -0.43
C ASP A 27 -20.06 -1.18 0.04
N GLY A 28 -19.40 -1.99 -0.79
CA GLY A 28 -18.97 -3.34 -0.41
C GLY A 28 -18.01 -3.38 0.79
N PHE A 29 -17.33 -2.27 1.07
CA PHE A 29 -16.35 -2.12 2.14
C PHE A 29 -16.77 -1.20 3.29
N ASP A 30 -17.99 -0.66 3.30
CA ASP A 30 -18.41 0.39 4.25
C ASP A 30 -18.16 0.03 5.73
N GLU A 31 -18.43 -1.23 6.12
CA GLU A 31 -18.19 -1.73 7.49
C GLU A 31 -16.83 -2.40 7.69
N PHE A 32 -15.94 -2.38 6.69
CA PHE A 32 -14.65 -3.07 6.74
C PHE A 32 -13.53 -2.12 7.17
N HIS A 33 -12.93 -2.47 8.31
CA HIS A 33 -11.84 -1.73 8.92
C HIS A 33 -10.70 -2.67 9.28
N MET A 34 -9.45 -2.21 9.18
CA MET A 34 -8.30 -3.04 9.54
C MET A 34 -7.12 -2.24 10.07
N GLY A 35 -6.25 -2.93 10.82
CA GLY A 35 -4.99 -2.41 11.31
C GLY A 35 -5.11 -1.31 12.37
N ALA A 36 -3.97 -0.89 12.90
CA ALA A 36 -3.91 0.09 13.99
C ALA A 36 -4.41 1.48 13.59
N GLY A 37 -4.37 1.80 12.28
CA GLY A 37 -4.78 3.09 11.72
C GLY A 37 -6.30 3.23 11.49
N ASP A 38 -7.09 2.19 11.78
CA ASP A 38 -8.51 2.11 11.40
C ASP A 38 -8.68 2.42 9.90
N TYR A 39 -8.01 1.59 9.07
CA TYR A 39 -7.95 1.78 7.63
C TYR A 39 -9.26 1.38 6.97
N VAL A 40 -9.86 2.31 6.22
CA VAL A 40 -11.01 2.07 5.34
C VAL A 40 -10.55 1.89 3.90
N VAL A 41 -11.27 1.07 3.14
CA VAL A 41 -10.97 0.83 1.72
C VAL A 41 -11.72 1.86 0.89
N GLU A 42 -11.01 2.53 -0.02
CA GLU A 42 -11.57 3.52 -0.93
C GLU A 42 -11.05 3.28 -2.35
N LEU A 43 -11.96 3.14 -3.31
CA LEU A 43 -11.66 3.20 -4.73
C LEU A 43 -11.78 4.66 -5.19
N ALA A 44 -10.64 5.26 -5.53
CA ALA A 44 -10.59 6.66 -5.94
C ALA A 44 -11.36 6.89 -7.24
N VAL A 45 -12.24 7.89 -7.24
CA VAL A 45 -12.92 8.37 -8.45
C VAL A 45 -11.91 9.15 -9.32
N PRO A 46 -11.88 8.98 -10.66
CA PRO A 46 -10.96 9.73 -11.50
C PRO A 46 -11.26 11.23 -11.45
N GLU A 47 -10.26 12.07 -11.18
CA GLU A 47 -10.42 13.53 -11.21
C GLU A 47 -10.28 14.07 -12.64
N GLY A 48 -11.41 14.52 -13.22
CA GLY A 48 -11.44 15.42 -14.37
C GLY A 48 -11.56 14.79 -15.77
N PRO A 49 -11.86 15.61 -16.80
CA PRO A 49 -12.02 15.15 -18.17
C PRO A 49 -10.67 14.65 -18.72
N SER A 50 -10.59 13.35 -18.94
CA SER A 50 -9.40 12.64 -19.43
C SER A 50 -8.82 13.27 -20.70
N THR A 51 -7.73 14.04 -20.56
CA THR A 51 -6.99 14.66 -21.68
C THR A 51 -6.12 13.66 -22.44
N ALA A 52 -5.96 12.44 -21.92
CA ALA A 52 -5.05 11.42 -22.49
C ALA A 52 -5.77 10.19 -23.06
N GLY A 53 -7.02 10.33 -23.54
CA GLY A 53 -7.67 9.34 -24.40
C GLY A 53 -7.81 7.94 -23.79
N GLY A 54 -8.73 7.75 -22.85
CA GLY A 54 -9.15 6.42 -22.35
C GLY A 54 -8.12 5.65 -21.50
N ALA A 55 -6.83 5.94 -21.63
CA ALA A 55 -5.74 5.26 -20.94
C ALA A 55 -5.57 5.67 -19.45
N GLN A 56 -6.23 6.74 -19.02
CA GLN A 56 -6.15 7.30 -17.66
C GLN A 56 -7.38 6.95 -16.78
N ALA A 57 -8.20 5.97 -17.17
CA ALA A 57 -9.37 5.58 -16.37
C ALA A 57 -9.03 4.69 -15.15
N ARG A 58 -7.74 4.43 -14.90
CA ARG A 58 -7.28 3.57 -13.82
C ARG A 58 -7.56 4.22 -12.46
N GLN A 59 -8.36 3.54 -11.65
CA GLN A 59 -8.74 3.97 -10.30
C GLN A 59 -7.83 3.31 -9.28
N HIS A 60 -7.36 4.06 -8.30
CA HIS A 60 -6.52 3.52 -7.23
C HIS A 60 -7.38 2.96 -6.11
N LEU A 61 -7.18 1.68 -5.79
CA LEU A 61 -7.72 1.09 -4.56
C LEU A 61 -6.76 1.42 -3.42
N ARG A 62 -7.26 2.19 -2.46
CA ARG A 62 -6.48 2.81 -1.38
C ARG A 62 -7.02 2.37 -0.03
N LEU A 63 -6.11 2.25 0.93
CA LEU A 63 -6.42 2.09 2.34
C LEU A 63 -6.18 3.45 3.00
N VAL A 64 -7.26 4.09 3.40
CA VAL A 64 -7.25 5.44 3.97
C VAL A 64 -7.39 5.31 5.48
N PRO A 65 -6.40 5.77 6.28
CA PRO A 65 -6.50 5.69 7.72
C PRO A 65 -7.46 6.76 8.25
N ARG A 66 -8.30 6.38 9.22
CA ARG A 66 -9.14 7.35 9.95
C ARG A 66 -8.40 8.00 11.10
N ARG A 67 -7.33 7.37 11.60
CA ARG A 67 -6.48 7.92 12.67
C ARG A 67 -5.38 8.82 12.12
N LYS A 68 -5.09 9.89 12.87
CA LYS A 68 -3.97 10.81 12.56
C LYS A 68 -2.62 10.11 12.71
N GLY A 69 -1.63 10.55 11.93
CA GLY A 69 -0.27 10.01 11.97
C GLY A 69 -0.05 8.80 11.07
N TYR A 70 -1.10 8.21 10.51
CA TYR A 70 -1.04 7.12 9.55
C TYR A 70 -1.03 7.65 8.11
N SER A 71 -0.39 6.91 7.20
CA SER A 71 -0.30 7.28 5.79
C SER A 71 -1.26 6.46 4.95
N VAL A 72 -1.80 7.06 3.89
CA VAL A 72 -2.61 6.34 2.89
C VAL A 72 -1.74 5.32 2.16
N VAL A 73 -2.28 4.12 2.01
CA VAL A 73 -1.60 2.99 1.37
C VAL A 73 -2.31 2.64 0.07
N VAL A 74 -1.59 2.50 -1.03
CA VAL A 74 -2.20 2.12 -2.32
C VAL A 74 -2.14 0.60 -2.47
N ALA A 75 -3.25 -0.07 -2.14
CA ALA A 75 -3.37 -1.52 -2.20
C ALA A 75 -3.46 -2.06 -3.63
N GLY A 76 -3.95 -1.28 -4.59
CA GLY A 76 -4.10 -1.77 -5.96
C GLY A 76 -4.52 -0.73 -6.96
N VAL A 77 -4.78 -1.20 -8.18
CA VAL A 77 -5.32 -0.40 -9.28
C VAL A 77 -6.43 -1.19 -9.96
N VAL A 78 -7.54 -0.53 -10.26
CA VAL A 78 -8.68 -1.08 -10.98
C VAL A 78 -8.77 -0.36 -12.33
N ASP A 79 -8.89 -1.13 -13.40
CA ASP A 79 -9.11 -0.62 -14.75
C ASP A 79 -10.56 -0.93 -15.17
N PRO A 80 -11.45 0.07 -15.18
CA PRO A 80 -12.85 -0.12 -15.54
C PRO A 80 -13.05 -0.45 -17.03
N VAL A 81 -12.09 -0.08 -17.89
CA VAL A 81 -12.18 -0.31 -19.34
C VAL A 81 -11.92 -1.78 -19.66
N THR A 82 -10.88 -2.35 -19.04
CA THR A 82 -10.52 -3.76 -19.22
C THR A 82 -11.24 -4.68 -18.24
N SER A 83 -11.97 -4.14 -17.26
CA SER A 83 -12.60 -4.91 -16.17
C SER A 83 -11.60 -5.80 -15.43
N THR A 84 -10.41 -5.28 -15.17
CA THR A 84 -9.35 -5.99 -14.45
C THR A 84 -8.82 -5.16 -13.30
N ALA A 85 -8.43 -5.83 -12.22
CA ALA A 85 -7.81 -5.19 -11.07
C ALA A 85 -6.48 -5.86 -10.73
N GLU A 86 -5.50 -5.05 -10.37
CA GLU A 86 -4.19 -5.46 -9.85
C GLU A 86 -4.14 -5.15 -8.36
N LEU A 87 -4.19 -6.20 -7.54
CA LEU A 87 -4.15 -6.11 -6.08
C LEU A 87 -2.76 -6.48 -5.59
N ARG A 88 -2.07 -5.59 -4.89
CA ARG A 88 -0.74 -5.87 -4.36
C ARG A 88 -0.86 -6.75 -3.12
N THR A 89 0.00 -7.77 -3.05
CA THR A 89 0.15 -8.61 -1.85
C THR A 89 0.64 -7.81 -0.64
N PHE A 90 0.44 -8.35 0.57
CA PHE A 90 0.89 -7.72 1.81
C PHE A 90 2.39 -7.38 1.77
N GLU A 91 3.22 -8.34 1.38
CA GLU A 91 4.67 -8.15 1.32
C GLU A 91 5.07 -6.99 0.40
N HIS A 92 4.43 -6.89 -0.77
CA HIS A 92 4.67 -5.80 -1.72
C HIS A 92 4.36 -4.45 -1.07
N VAL A 93 3.19 -4.32 -0.45
CA VAL A 93 2.75 -3.07 0.15
C VAL A 93 3.58 -2.70 1.37
N ALA A 94 3.92 -3.67 2.22
CA ALA A 94 4.76 -3.47 3.38
C ALA A 94 6.15 -2.95 2.98
N ILE A 95 6.77 -3.49 1.93
CA ILE A 95 8.06 -2.99 1.40
C ILE A 95 7.92 -1.55 0.94
N LEU A 96 6.89 -1.22 0.15
CA LEU A 96 6.71 0.13 -0.37
C LEU A 96 6.46 1.15 0.75
N HIS A 97 5.70 0.76 1.78
CA HIS A 97 5.45 1.59 2.95
C HIS A 97 6.74 1.83 3.76
N GLU A 98 7.50 0.77 4.02
CA GLU A 98 8.77 0.83 4.74
C GLU A 98 9.79 1.71 3.99
N LEU A 99 9.93 1.54 2.67
CA LEU A 99 10.81 2.35 1.83
C LEU A 99 10.41 3.84 1.80
N ARG A 100 9.10 4.14 1.86
CA ARG A 100 8.59 5.51 1.75
C ARG A 100 8.58 6.27 3.07
N PHE A 101 8.22 5.60 4.16
CA PHE A 101 7.99 6.25 5.45
C PHE A 101 8.98 5.83 6.54
N ASN A 102 9.90 4.91 6.22
CA ASN A 102 10.90 4.37 7.16
C ASN A 102 10.27 3.78 8.44
N ARG A 103 9.07 3.22 8.31
CA ARG A 103 8.32 2.59 9.39
C ARG A 103 7.57 1.35 8.89
N PRO A 104 7.41 0.32 9.73
CA PRO A 104 6.61 -0.84 9.37
C PRO A 104 5.16 -0.43 9.11
N LEU A 105 4.49 -1.18 8.24
CA LEU A 105 3.05 -1.05 8.06
C LEU A 105 2.36 -1.67 9.29
N GLU A 106 1.48 -0.90 9.94
CA GLU A 106 0.73 -1.34 11.12
C GLU A 106 -0.59 -2.03 10.74
N ILE A 107 -0.49 -2.97 9.78
CA ILE A 107 -1.53 -3.90 9.38
C ILE A 107 -0.86 -5.28 9.40
N SER A 108 -1.48 -6.27 10.03
CA SER A 108 -0.95 -7.63 10.01
C SER A 108 -1.16 -8.31 8.65
N ASP A 109 -0.35 -9.33 8.35
CA ASP A 109 -0.49 -10.13 7.14
C ASP A 109 -1.88 -10.79 7.07
N GLU A 110 -2.37 -11.30 8.20
CA GLU A 110 -3.71 -11.91 8.32
C GLU A 110 -4.83 -10.93 7.99
N GLU A 111 -4.84 -9.74 8.61
CA GLU A 111 -5.84 -8.69 8.30
C GLU A 111 -5.79 -8.27 6.83
N TYR A 112 -4.59 -8.17 6.26
CA TYR A 112 -4.43 -7.81 4.86
C TYR A 112 -4.93 -8.92 3.92
N ASN A 113 -4.73 -10.20 4.26
CA ASN A 113 -5.25 -11.32 3.48
C ASN A 113 -6.78 -11.43 3.57
N GLN A 114 -7.38 -11.07 4.71
CA GLN A 114 -8.84 -10.92 4.83
C GLN A 114 -9.36 -9.80 3.93
N PHE A 115 -8.64 -8.67 3.88
CA PHE A 115 -8.92 -7.60 2.92
C PHE A 115 -8.86 -8.10 1.47
N LEU A 116 -7.79 -8.79 1.07
CA LEU A 116 -7.65 -9.31 -0.29
C LEU A 116 -8.78 -10.28 -0.65
N SER A 117 -9.15 -11.16 0.28
CA SER A 117 -10.24 -12.12 0.09
C SER A 117 -11.58 -11.40 -0.11
N LYS A 118 -11.85 -10.36 0.69
CA LYS A 118 -13.05 -9.53 0.53
C LYS A 118 -13.01 -8.72 -0.78
N ALA A 119 -11.83 -8.19 -1.15
CA ALA A 119 -11.64 -7.47 -2.41
C ALA A 119 -11.93 -8.34 -3.62
N ASP A 120 -11.49 -9.60 -3.63
CA ASP A 120 -11.82 -10.52 -4.69
C ASP A 120 -13.33 -10.75 -4.79
N VAL A 121 -14.04 -10.89 -3.67
CA VAL A 121 -15.51 -11.03 -3.66
C VAL A 121 -16.19 -9.78 -4.22
N VAL A 122 -15.87 -8.60 -3.69
CA VAL A 122 -16.47 -7.31 -4.09
C VAL A 122 -16.20 -7.00 -5.57
N LEU A 123 -14.97 -7.19 -6.02
CA LEU A 123 -14.59 -6.96 -7.43
C LEU A 123 -15.29 -7.95 -8.36
N ASN A 124 -15.39 -9.23 -7.99
CA ASN A 124 -16.11 -10.22 -8.79
C ASN A 124 -17.60 -9.88 -8.91
N LEU A 125 -18.24 -9.39 -7.84
CA LEU A 125 -19.64 -8.90 -7.89
C LEU A 125 -19.77 -7.71 -8.85
N ALA A 126 -18.77 -6.83 -8.89
CA ALA A 126 -18.67 -5.73 -9.84
C ALA A 126 -18.20 -6.15 -11.25
N ARG A 127 -18.07 -7.46 -11.52
CA ARG A 127 -17.58 -8.04 -12.78
C ARG A 127 -16.16 -7.63 -13.17
N VAL A 128 -15.34 -7.27 -12.18
CA VAL A 128 -13.93 -6.95 -12.33
C VAL A 128 -13.08 -8.14 -11.89
N LYS A 129 -12.19 -8.61 -12.76
CA LYS A 129 -11.30 -9.73 -12.47
C LYS A 129 -10.08 -9.27 -11.67
N GLY A 130 -9.98 -9.69 -10.41
CA GLY A 130 -8.81 -9.47 -9.56
C GLY A 130 -7.60 -10.33 -9.95
N LYS A 131 -6.41 -9.73 -9.91
CA LYS A 131 -5.12 -10.40 -10.02
C LYS A 131 -4.21 -9.93 -8.90
N HIS A 132 -3.68 -10.87 -8.12
CA HIS A 132 -2.72 -10.56 -7.08
C HIS A 132 -1.33 -10.35 -7.67
N VAL A 133 -0.69 -9.26 -7.26
CA VAL A 133 0.63 -8.82 -7.73
C VAL A 133 1.62 -9.01 -6.57
N PRO A 134 2.52 -10.02 -6.66
CA PRO A 134 3.56 -10.23 -5.67
C PRO A 134 4.57 -9.08 -5.68
N ALA A 135 5.39 -8.99 -4.64
CA ALA A 135 6.51 -8.06 -4.61
C ALA A 135 7.53 -8.44 -5.70
N PRO A 136 8.00 -7.49 -6.53
CA PRO A 136 9.11 -7.72 -7.44
C PRO A 136 10.35 -8.24 -6.69
N PRO A 137 11.11 -9.17 -7.29
CA PRO A 137 12.29 -9.76 -6.65
C PRO A 137 13.34 -8.71 -6.27
N GLU A 138 13.43 -7.63 -7.03
CA GLU A 138 14.31 -6.49 -6.74
C GLU A 138 13.94 -5.76 -5.44
N LEU A 139 12.64 -5.56 -5.19
CA LEU A 139 12.15 -4.95 -3.95
C LEU A 139 12.41 -5.86 -2.75
N LEU A 140 12.25 -7.17 -2.93
CA LEU A 140 12.59 -8.18 -1.91
C LEU A 140 14.08 -8.16 -1.57
N ALA A 141 14.94 -8.14 -2.59
CA ALA A 141 16.39 -8.06 -2.41
C ALA A 141 16.78 -6.77 -1.66
N ARG A 142 16.16 -5.64 -2.04
CA ARG A 142 16.40 -4.34 -1.39
C ARG A 142 15.98 -4.32 0.08
N ARG A 143 14.81 -4.87 0.42
CA ARG A 143 14.38 -5.00 1.83
C ARG A 143 15.32 -5.90 2.64
N LYS A 144 15.76 -7.04 2.07
CA LYS A 144 16.75 -7.91 2.72
C LYS A 144 18.08 -7.19 2.97
N ALA A 145 18.52 -6.36 2.02
CA ALA A 145 19.74 -5.56 2.18
C ALA A 145 19.62 -4.52 3.31
N LEU A 146 18.48 -3.82 3.40
CA LEU A 146 18.22 -2.83 4.46
C LEU A 146 18.08 -3.47 5.84
N ARG A 147 17.46 -4.65 5.92
CA ARG A 147 17.21 -5.36 7.18
C ARG A 147 18.42 -6.14 7.70
N ARG A 148 19.50 -6.27 6.91
CA ARG A 148 20.81 -6.62 7.45
C ARG A 148 21.28 -5.43 8.30
N VAL A 149 20.81 -5.39 9.54
CA VAL A 149 21.51 -4.72 10.62
C VAL A 149 22.96 -5.14 10.46
N SER A 150 23.85 -4.17 10.30
CA SER A 150 25.26 -4.47 10.17
C SER A 150 25.67 -5.15 11.47
N LEU A 151 25.76 -6.48 11.44
CA LEU A 151 26.37 -7.30 12.48
C LEU A 151 27.63 -6.63 13.07
N PRO A 152 28.51 -5.99 12.26
CA PRO A 152 29.64 -5.23 12.80
C PRO A 152 29.27 -4.00 13.63
N ALA A 153 28.18 -3.27 13.34
CA ALA A 153 27.76 -2.13 14.17
C ALA A 153 27.23 -2.58 15.54
N LEU A 154 26.50 -3.70 15.60
CA LEU A 154 26.07 -4.29 16.88
C LEU A 154 27.29 -4.74 17.69
N VAL A 155 28.23 -5.46 17.07
CA VAL A 155 29.47 -5.91 17.73
C VAL A 155 30.29 -4.71 18.22
N PHE A 156 30.45 -3.67 17.39
CA PHE A 156 31.15 -2.45 17.78
C PHE A 156 30.50 -1.78 18.99
N PHE A 157 29.17 -1.67 18.99
CA PHE A 157 28.43 -1.09 20.11
C PHE A 157 28.64 -1.87 21.41
N VAL A 158 28.60 -3.21 21.36
CA VAL A 158 28.87 -4.07 22.52
C VAL A 158 30.32 -3.92 23.01
N VAL A 159 31.29 -3.89 22.10
CA VAL A 159 32.72 -3.70 22.46
C VAL A 159 32.95 -2.35 23.14
N VAL A 160 32.37 -1.28 22.61
CA VAL A 160 32.45 0.06 23.22
C VAL A 160 31.81 0.08 24.61
N MET A 161 30.65 -0.57 24.79
CA MET A 161 29.99 -0.71 26.09
C MET A 161 30.87 -1.45 27.11
N LEU A 162 31.49 -2.56 26.70
CA LEU A 162 32.40 -3.33 27.56
C LEU A 162 33.66 -2.56 27.94
N LEU A 163 34.25 -1.81 26.99
CA LEU A 163 35.40 -0.95 27.27
C LEU A 163 35.04 0.17 28.24
N ALA A 164 33.89 0.82 28.06
CA ALA A 164 33.40 1.84 28.98
C ALA A 164 33.19 1.26 30.40
N ALA A 165 32.58 0.09 30.52
CA ALA A 165 32.40 -0.60 31.80
C ALA A 165 33.74 -0.95 32.46
N LEU A 166 34.73 -1.40 31.68
CA LEU A 166 36.08 -1.69 32.18
C LEU A 166 36.77 -0.42 32.70
N VAL A 167 36.65 0.71 32.00
CA VAL A 167 37.21 2.00 32.43
C VAL A 167 36.56 2.45 33.74
N VAL A 168 35.23 2.38 33.84
CA VAL A 168 34.50 2.73 35.08
C VAL A 168 34.95 1.83 36.25
N TYR A 169 35.06 0.53 36.02
CA TYR A 169 35.53 -0.42 37.03
C TYR A 169 36.95 -0.11 37.50
N ARG A 170 37.86 0.20 36.56
CA ARG A 170 39.25 0.58 36.88
C ARG A 170 39.33 1.86 37.69
N VAL A 171 38.55 2.89 37.33
CA VAL A 171 38.47 4.16 38.08
C VAL A 171 37.91 3.92 39.48
N ALA A 172 36.84 3.13 39.63
CA ALA A 172 36.27 2.81 40.93
C ALA A 172 37.25 2.06 41.85
N LEU A 173 38.14 1.25 41.28
CA LEU A 173 39.22 0.56 42.00
C LEU A 173 40.39 1.47 42.40
N THR A 174 40.63 2.56 41.68
CA THR A 174 41.74 3.49 41.98
C THR A 174 41.35 4.58 42.97
N VAL A 175 40.06 4.88 43.10
CA VAL A 175 39.51 5.89 44.03
C VAL A 175 39.20 5.29 45.42
N ARG A 176 39.37 3.98 45.59
CA ARG A 176 39.12 3.25 46.84
C ARG A 176 40.42 2.93 47.57
#